data_AF-A0A834IY27-F1
#
_entry.id   AF-A0A834IY27-F1
#
_cell.length_a   1.000
_cell.length_b   1.000
_cell.length_c   1.000
_cell.angle_alpha   90.00
_cell.angle_beta   90.00
_cell.angle_gamma   90.00
#
_symmetry.space_group_name_H-M   'P 1'
#
loop_
_entity.id
_entity.type
_entity.pdbx_description
1 polymer ?
#
loop_
_entity_poly.entity_id
_entity_poly.type
_entity_poly.pdbx_seq_one_letter_code
_entity_poly.pdbx_strand_id
1 'polypeptide(L)'
;MIPCNVTDFSKTLRSITFTRRLLYMTGIWPLEVRESLCISYIIYGIVFNILALLDVIRSIKTFRYVLAIVMENMAVVTALTKILVLRVKSRPLSLFLVETKGDYTADNYQNHEEKSNCHTKYDIG
;
A
#
# COMPACT_ATOMS: atom_id res chain seq x y z
N MET A 1 7.31 26.25 14.98
CA MET A 1 8.23 25.18 15.44
C MET A 1 7.39 23.92 15.63
N ILE A 2 7.49 22.97 14.70
CA ILE A 2 6.76 21.70 14.80
C ILE A 2 7.68 20.75 15.56
N PRO A 3 7.30 20.25 16.75
CA PRO A 3 8.18 19.38 17.52
C PRO A 3 8.41 18.06 16.75
N CYS A 4 9.67 17.78 16.39
CA CYS A 4 10.08 16.48 15.86
C CYS A 4 9.96 15.43 16.97
N ASN A 5 8.77 14.83 17.11
CA ASN A 5 8.53 13.76 18.05
C ASN A 5 9.19 12.48 17.53
N VAL A 6 10.39 12.17 17.99
CA VAL A 6 11.24 11.03 17.55
C VAL A 6 10.49 9.69 17.64
N THR A 7 9.52 9.57 18.54
CA THR A 7 8.63 8.42 18.68
C THR A 7 7.66 8.28 17.51
N ASP A 8 7.07 9.37 17.02
CA ASP A 8 6.17 9.38 15.86
C ASP A 8 6.93 9.13 14.55
N PHE A 9 8.18 9.60 14.49
CA PHE A 9 9.11 9.33 13.39
C PHE A 9 9.40 7.83 13.24
N SER A 10 9.78 7.17 14.34
CA SER A 10 10.10 5.73 14.34
C SER A 10 8.88 4.84 13.98
N LYS A 11 7.68 5.22 14.45
CA LYS A 11 6.43 4.52 14.13
C LYS A 11 6.06 4.65 12.65
N THR A 12 6.22 5.86 12.09
CA THR A 12 5.90 6.14 10.69
C THR A 12 6.83 5.36 9.74
N LEU A 13 8.14 5.37 10.01
CA LEU A 13 9.12 4.57 9.27
C LEU A 13 8.82 3.07 9.35
N ARG A 14 8.46 2.54 10.52
CA ARG A 14 8.11 1.13 10.69
C ARG A 14 6.86 0.78 9.88
N SER A 15 5.83 1.63 9.89
CA SER A 15 4.59 1.43 9.13
C SER A 15 4.84 1.43 7.61
N ILE A 16 5.64 2.39 7.12
CA ILE A 16 6.02 2.47 5.71
C ILE A 16 6.85 1.25 5.31
N THR A 17 7.75 0.78 6.16
CA THR A 17 8.59 -0.39 5.88
C THR A 17 7.77 -1.68 5.82
N PHE A 18 6.81 -1.84 6.73
CA PHE A 18 5.90 -2.99 6.71
C PHE A 18 5.00 -2.98 5.47
N THR A 19 4.43 -1.82 5.16
CA THR A 19 3.60 -1.58 3.97
C THR A 19 4.39 -1.84 2.69
N ARG A 20 5.65 -1.38 2.63
CA ARG A 20 6.59 -1.69 1.55
C ARG A 20 6.78 -3.18 1.38
N ARG A 21 7.03 -3.91 2.46
CA ARG A 21 7.27 -5.36 2.40
C ARG A 21 6.04 -6.12 1.90
N LEU A 22 4.84 -5.76 2.36
CA LEU A 22 3.58 -6.38 1.90
C LEU A 22 3.28 -6.08 0.43
N LEU A 23 3.39 -4.82 0.01
CA LEU A 23 3.14 -4.41 -1.37
C LEU A 23 4.21 -4.93 -2.33
N TYR A 24 5.43 -5.12 -1.86
CA TYR A 24 6.52 -5.71 -2.65
C TYR A 24 6.28 -7.20 -2.90
N MET A 25 5.90 -7.95 -1.86
CA MET A 25 5.57 -9.39 -1.99
C MET A 25 4.40 -9.63 -2.94
N THR A 26 3.45 -8.70 -2.99
CA THR A 26 2.30 -8.74 -3.91
C THR A 26 2.62 -8.17 -5.30
N GLY A 27 3.82 -7.60 -5.52
CA GLY A 27 4.25 -7.03 -6.79
C GLY A 27 3.59 -5.69 -7.15
N ILE A 28 2.90 -5.05 -6.21
CA ILE A 28 2.12 -3.82 -6.39
C ILE A 28 2.94 -2.58 -5.97
N TRP A 29 4.13 -2.75 -5.39
CA TRP A 29 4.92 -1.62 -4.89
C TRP A 29 5.28 -0.60 -5.98
N PRO A 30 5.00 0.71 -5.79
CA PRO A 30 5.12 1.73 -6.84
C PRO A 30 6.55 2.01 -7.33
N LEU A 31 7.58 1.76 -6.50
CA LEU A 31 8.99 1.98 -6.89
C LEU A 31 9.62 0.78 -7.59
N GLU A 32 9.10 -0.42 -7.37
CA GLU A 32 9.63 -1.68 -7.93
C GLU A 32 8.44 -2.54 -8.36
N VAL A 33 7.74 -2.08 -9.41
CA VAL A 33 6.57 -2.76 -9.94
C VAL A 33 7.01 -4.05 -10.64
N ARG A 34 6.66 -5.20 -10.06
CA ARG A 34 6.87 -6.50 -10.71
C ARG A 34 5.71 -6.74 -11.68
N GLU A 35 5.85 -6.25 -12.91
CA GLU A 35 4.76 -6.20 -13.87
C GLU A 35 4.13 -7.56 -14.14
N SER A 36 4.93 -8.61 -14.25
CA SER A 36 4.46 -9.98 -14.49
C SER A 36 3.55 -10.51 -13.38
N LEU A 37 3.91 -10.29 -12.12
CA LEU A 37 3.09 -10.70 -10.96
C LEU A 37 1.79 -9.90 -10.91
N CYS A 38 1.86 -8.58 -11.13
CA CYS A 38 0.69 -7.72 -11.15
C CYS A 38 -0.30 -8.15 -12.24
N ILE A 39 0.19 -8.42 -13.46
CA ILE A 39 -0.63 -8.90 -14.58
C ILE A 39 -1.26 -10.26 -14.25
N SER A 40 -0.48 -11.20 -13.70
CA SER A 40 -1.00 -12.52 -13.32
C SER A 40 -2.14 -12.41 -12.30
N TYR A 41 -2.03 -11.49 -11.33
CA TYR A 41 -3.04 -11.27 -10.31
C TYR A 41 -4.31 -10.64 -10.88
N ILE A 42 -4.18 -9.71 -11.83
CA ILE A 42 -5.30 -9.11 -12.53
C ILE A 42 -6.03 -10.15 -13.38
N ILE A 43 -5.30 -10.97 -14.15
CA ILE A 43 -5.88 -12.04 -14.96
C ILE A 43 -6.63 -13.04 -14.07
N TYR A 44 -5.99 -13.48 -12.98
CA TYR A 44 -6.62 -14.37 -12.00
C TYR A 44 -7.92 -13.76 -11.45
N GLY A 45 -7.88 -12.48 -11.06
CA GLY A 45 -9.05 -11.76 -10.58
C GLY A 45 -10.18 -11.68 -11.62
N ILE A 46 -9.86 -11.40 -12.88
CA ILE A 46 -10.85 -11.36 -13.97
C ILE A 46 -11.51 -12.74 -14.14
N VAL A 47 -10.72 -13.81 -14.21
CA VAL A 47 -11.23 -15.18 -14.36
C VAL A 47 -12.13 -15.55 -13.18
N PHE A 48 -11.72 -15.22 -11.96
CA PHE A 48 -12.51 -15.48 -10.76
C PHE A 48 -13.85 -14.75 -10.78
N ASN A 49 -13.88 -13.49 -11.21
CA ASN A 49 -15.13 -12.73 -11.33
C ASN A 49 -16.05 -13.27 -12.44
N ILE A 50 -15.49 -13.76 -13.55
CA ILE A 50 -16.29 -14.41 -14.60
C ILE A 50 -16.95 -15.69 -14.06
N LEU A 51 -16.20 -16.51 -13.32
CA LEU A 51 -16.75 -17.72 -12.67
C LEU A 51 -17.88 -17.37 -11.69
N ALA A 52 -17.69 -16.35 -10.86
CA ALA A 52 -18.71 -15.86 -9.95
C ALA A 52 -19.97 -15.37 -10.68
N LEU A 53 -19.80 -14.62 -11.79
CA LEU A 53 -20.91 -14.16 -12.61
C LEU A 53 -21.71 -15.32 -13.21
N LEU A 54 -21.02 -16.36 -13.71
CA LEU A 54 -21.66 -17.56 -14.23
C LEU A 54 -22.46 -18.29 -13.15
N ASP A 55 -21.95 -18.35 -11.92
CA ASP A 55 -22.63 -19.00 -10.80
C ASP A 55 -23.87 -18.21 -10.34
N VAL A 56 -23.79 -16.88 -10.36
CA VAL A 56 -24.93 -15.98 -10.15
C VAL A 56 -26.01 -16.19 -11.22
N ILE A 57 -25.64 -16.24 -12.49
CA ILE A 57 -26.58 -16.44 -13.60
C ILE A 57 -27.30 -17.79 -13.45
N ARG A 58 -26.56 -18.85 -13.09
CA ARG A 58 -27.12 -20.20 -12.89
C ARG A 58 -28.08 -20.25 -11.71
N SER A 59 -27.82 -19.46 -10.67
CA SER A 59 -28.55 -19.51 -9.41
C SER A 59 -29.51 -18.33 -9.19
N ILE A 60 -29.84 -17.62 -10.29
CA ILE A 60 -30.61 -16.37 -10.26
C ILE A 60 -32.01 -16.49 -9.64
N LYS A 61 -32.57 -17.71 -9.62
CA LYS A 61 -33.88 -18.00 -9.02
C LYS A 61 -33.85 -17.97 -7.48
N THR A 62 -32.68 -18.03 -6.87
CA THR A 62 -32.52 -18.07 -5.41
C THR A 62 -31.81 -16.80 -4.94
N PHE A 63 -32.59 -15.76 -4.66
CA PHE A 63 -32.08 -14.44 -4.26
C PHE A 63 -31.05 -14.49 -3.12
N ARG A 64 -31.29 -15.32 -2.08
CA ARG A 64 -30.37 -15.47 -0.94
C ARG A 64 -28.99 -15.98 -1.36
N TYR A 65 -28.95 -16.92 -2.31
CA TYR A 65 -27.70 -17.50 -2.80
C TYR A 65 -26.93 -16.51 -3.67
N VAL A 66 -27.64 -15.78 -4.54
CA VAL A 66 -27.06 -14.68 -5.33
C VAL A 66 -26.44 -13.62 -4.42
N LEU A 67 -27.15 -13.21 -3.36
CA LEU A 67 -26.65 -12.20 -2.42
C LEU A 67 -25.37 -12.66 -1.72
N ALA A 68 -25.31 -13.93 -1.30
CA ALA A 68 -24.13 -14.50 -0.65
C ALA A 68 -22.91 -14.48 -1.60
N ILE A 69 -23.08 -14.95 -2.84
CA ILE A 69 -22.00 -14.93 -3.84
C ILE A 69 -21.54 -13.51 -4.14
N VAL A 70 -22.46 -12.56 -4.32
CA VAL A 70 -22.10 -11.16 -4.59
C VAL A 70 -21.32 -10.55 -3.43
N MET A 71 -21.70 -10.84 -2.18
CA MET A 71 -21.00 -10.37 -0.99
C MET A 71 -19.59 -10.97 -0.87
N GLU A 72 -19.42 -12.26 -1.17
CA GLU A 72 -18.10 -12.91 -1.19
C GLU A 72 -17.20 -12.32 -2.28
N ASN A 73 -17.76 -12.03 -3.46
CA ASN A 73 -17.00 -11.49 -4.59
C ASN A 73 -16.74 -9.98 -4.49
N MET A 74 -17.53 -9.23 -3.73
CA MET A 74 -17.30 -7.80 -3.46
C MET A 74 -15.92 -7.53 -2.88
N ALA A 75 -15.40 -8.41 -2.01
CA ALA A 75 -14.06 -8.29 -1.46
C ALA A 75 -12.98 -8.38 -2.54
N VAL A 76 -13.14 -9.32 -3.49
CA VAL A 76 -12.22 -9.52 -4.61
C VAL A 76 -12.27 -8.34 -5.58
N VAL A 77 -13.46 -7.86 -5.92
CA VAL A 77 -13.65 -6.65 -6.76
C VAL A 77 -13.02 -5.42 -6.11
N THR A 78 -13.21 -5.25 -4.79
CA THR A 78 -12.63 -4.14 -4.03
C THR A 78 -11.11 -4.21 -4.02
N ALA A 79 -10.54 -5.40 -3.84
CA ALA A 79 -9.09 -5.61 -3.90
C ALA A 79 -8.53 -5.26 -5.29
N LEU A 80 -9.15 -5.77 -6.36
CA LEU A 80 -8.74 -5.47 -7.75
C LEU A 80 -8.82 -3.98 -8.06
N THR A 81 -9.90 -3.32 -7.65
CA THR A 81 -10.06 -1.87 -7.84
C THR A 81 -8.93 -1.10 -7.15
N LYS A 82 -8.59 -1.46 -5.90
CA LYS A 82 -7.48 -0.82 -5.17
C LYS A 82 -6.13 -1.05 -5.87
N ILE A 83 -5.89 -2.26 -6.40
CA ILE A 83 -4.67 -2.59 -7.16
C ILE A 83 -4.58 -1.72 -8.43
N LEU A 84 -5.68 -1.59 -9.17
CA LEU A 84 -5.76 -0.76 -10.37
C LEU A 84 -5.52 0.72 -10.05
N VAL A 85 -6.15 1.24 -8.99
CA VAL A 85 -5.93 2.62 -8.53
C VAL A 85 -4.47 2.83 -8.14
N LEU A 86 -3.84 1.87 -7.46
CA LEU A 86 -2.42 1.96 -7.10
C LEU A 86 -1.51 1.95 -8.34
N ARG A 87 -1.87 1.16 -9.36
CA ARG A 87 -1.19 1.13 -10.67
C ARG A 87 -1.30 2.45 -11.41
N VAL A 88 -2.51 3.02 -11.50
CA VAL A 88 -2.75 4.31 -12.17
C VAL A 88 -2.05 5.45 -11.41
N LYS A 89 -2.13 5.42 -10.08
CA LYS A 89 -1.47 6.40 -9.19
C LYS A 89 -0.01 6.04 -8.87
N SER A 90 0.58 5.05 -9.53
CA SER A 90 1.95 4.59 -9.22
C SER A 90 2.98 5.69 -9.42
N ARG A 91 2.84 6.51 -10.47
CA ARG A 91 3.70 7.67 -10.75
C ARG A 91 3.63 8.78 -9.70
N PRO A 92 2.46 9.35 -9.35
CA PRO A 92 2.42 10.36 -8.29
C PRO A 92 2.81 9.78 -6.92
N LEU A 93 2.50 8.51 -6.65
CA LEU A 93 2.87 7.85 -5.40
C LEU A 93 4.38 7.58 -5.31
N SER A 94 5.05 7.23 -6.41
CA SER A 94 6.51 7.08 -6.44
C SER A 94 7.20 8.41 -6.27
N LEU A 95 6.69 9.48 -6.88
CA LEU A 95 7.21 10.84 -6.74
C LEU A 95 7.08 11.34 -5.30
N PHE A 96 5.90 11.16 -4.69
CA PHE A 96 5.68 11.41 -3.27
C PHE A 96 6.63 10.61 -2.38
N LEU A 97 6.81 9.31 -2.63
CA LEU A 97 7.73 8.46 -1.86
C LEU A 97 9.20 8.92 -1.99
N VAL A 98 9.60 9.43 -3.16
CA VAL A 98 10.95 9.97 -3.38
C VAL A 98 11.15 11.29 -2.66
N GLU A 99 10.20 12.23 -2.75
CA GLU A 99 10.24 13.51 -2.01
C GLU A 99 10.26 13.28 -0.50
N THR A 100 9.33 12.44 -0.03
CA THR A 100 9.25 11.96 1.35
C THR A 100 10.61 11.41 1.78
N LYS A 101 11.17 10.45 1.03
CA LYS A 101 12.49 9.88 1.35
C LYS A 101 13.60 10.95 1.39
N GLY A 102 13.56 11.94 0.49
CA GLY A 102 14.45 13.11 0.48
C GLY A 102 14.38 13.91 1.79
N ASP A 103 13.17 14.25 2.24
CA ASP A 103 12.92 14.94 3.51
C ASP A 103 13.33 14.11 4.74
N TYR A 104 13.32 12.77 4.63
CA TYR A 104 13.76 11.85 5.68
C TYR A 104 15.26 11.53 5.63
N THR A 105 16.05 12.09 4.70
CA THR A 105 17.50 11.87 4.62
C THR A 105 18.21 12.81 5.60
N ALA A 106 19.09 12.27 6.43
CA ALA A 106 19.83 13.00 7.47
C ALA A 106 20.66 14.19 6.95
N ASP A 107 20.88 14.30 5.64
CA ASP A 107 21.62 15.38 4.99
C ASP A 107 20.81 16.69 4.86
N ASN A 108 19.48 16.67 5.00
CA ASN A 108 18.67 17.90 5.00
C ASN A 108 18.57 18.56 6.39
N TYR A 109 18.97 17.85 7.44
CA TYR A 109 19.18 18.42 8.78
C TYR A 109 20.54 19.14 8.82
N GLN A 110 20.72 20.17 7.98
CA GLN A 110 21.92 21.02 7.98
C GLN A 110 21.93 22.03 9.12
N ASN A 111 20.81 22.27 9.80
CA ASN A 111 20.81 23.18 10.94
C ASN A 111 21.40 22.50 12.17
N HIS A 112 22.54 23.03 12.60
CA HIS A 112 23.30 22.62 13.79
C HIS A 112 22.46 22.52 15.08
N GLU A 113 21.31 23.22 15.14
CA GLU A 113 20.36 23.14 16.27
C GLU A 113 19.57 21.83 16.31
N GLU A 114 19.12 21.29 15.18
CA GLU A 114 18.34 20.03 15.14
C GLU A 114 19.21 18.79 15.39
N LYS A 115 20.50 18.88 15.02
CA LYS A 115 21.50 17.83 15.30
C LYS A 115 21.81 17.71 16.80
N SER A 116 21.87 18.83 17.51
CA SER A 116 22.20 18.87 18.95
C SER A 116 21.09 18.30 19.84
N ASN A 117 19.81 18.50 19.47
CA ASN A 117 18.66 18.00 20.24
C ASN A 117 18.37 16.50 20.03
N CYS A 118 18.83 15.90 18.94
CA CYS A 118 18.69 14.45 18.72
C CYS A 118 19.82 13.65 19.38
N HIS A 119 21.05 14.18 19.44
CA HIS A 119 22.17 13.48 20.08
C HIS A 119 22.17 13.55 21.61
N THR A 120 21.65 14.63 22.22
CA THR A 120 21.66 14.79 23.69
C THR A 120 20.64 13.91 24.45
N LYS A 121 19.78 13.15 23.75
CA LYS A 121 18.91 12.14 24.39
C LYS A 121 19.49 10.73 24.39
N TYR A 122 20.69 10.51 23.84
CA TYR A 122 21.36 9.21 23.83
C TYR A 122 22.64 9.15 24.67
N ASP A 123 22.87 10.12 25.57
CA ASP A 123 24.02 10.13 26.49
C ASP A 123 23.63 10.47 27.94
N ILE A 124 22.60 9.81 28.48
CA ILE A 124 22.47 9.70 29.93
C ILE A 124 22.07 8.27 30.29
N GLY A 125 23.08 7.49 30.71
CA GLY A 125 22.99 6.42 31.71
C GLY A 125 22.27 5.14 31.30
#